data_AF-Q0SKT6-F1
#
_entry.id   AF-Q0SKT6-F1
#
_cell.length_a   1.000
_cell.length_b   1.000
_cell.length_c   1.000
_cell.angle_alpha   90.00
_cell.angle_beta   90.00
_cell.angle_gamma   90.00
#
_symmetry.space_group_name_H-M   'P 1'
#
loop_
_entity.id
_entity.type
_entity.pdbx_description
1 polymer ?
#
loop_
_entity_poly.entity_id
_entity_poly.type
_entity_poly.pdbx_seq_one_letter_code
_entity_poly.pdbx_strand_id
1 'polypeptide(L)'
;MLERAFGQDRLIGLHRVVGLTSFTLMFAHIAAITFGYAGGDVLAASATAWELATDYPGMLLAVVGTALLLMVVITSVRPIRDRLRYESWHLLHLYGYLGVGLVLPHQLWTGQEFLGSTAATLYWWTLWILVAAAVLVWRIGLPLWRSVRHALRVAAVVPEADGVLSVYISGRHLDRLPIVAGQFCNWRFLGRHGWSRANPYSLSAAPHGRHLRISIKSLGDNSARTRTLQPGTRILFEGPYGCGNRERVRPSLNAAESGTKGWKPPWPRRPGTAQRPTRRAGRSGRIPTLLPVPILRNWPTSIARQRLL
;
A
#
# COMPACT_ATOMS: atom_id res chain seq x y z
N MET A 1 -11.19 8.40 2.58
CA MET A 1 -12.19 9.19 1.82
C MET A 1 -11.55 9.91 0.62
N LEU A 2 -10.32 10.46 0.73
CA LEU A 2 -9.59 11.00 -0.44
C LEU A 2 -9.28 9.98 -1.55
N GLU A 3 -8.80 8.78 -1.23
CA GLU A 3 -8.46 7.77 -2.27
C GLU A 3 -9.67 7.29 -3.09
N ARG A 4 -10.87 7.31 -2.50
CA ARG A 4 -12.11 6.93 -3.19
C ARG A 4 -12.58 8.00 -4.18
N ALA A 5 -12.20 9.27 -3.98
CA ALA A 5 -12.60 10.40 -4.82
C ALA A 5 -11.51 10.82 -5.82
N PHE A 6 -10.22 10.67 -5.47
CA PHE A 6 -9.10 11.18 -6.26
C PHE A 6 -8.29 10.10 -6.99
N GLY A 7 -8.38 8.84 -6.58
CA GLY A 7 -7.56 7.76 -7.13
C GLY A 7 -6.09 7.83 -6.65
N GLN A 8 -5.52 6.66 -6.42
CA GLN A 8 -4.15 6.52 -5.89
C GLN A 8 -3.09 7.16 -6.80
N ASP A 9 -3.32 7.15 -8.11
CA ASP A 9 -2.42 7.73 -9.11
C ASP A 9 -2.26 9.25 -8.93
N ARG A 10 -3.34 9.97 -8.60
CA ARG A 10 -3.26 11.41 -8.31
C ARG A 10 -2.57 11.69 -6.99
N LEU A 11 -2.77 10.86 -5.97
CA LEU A 11 -2.11 11.02 -4.68
C LEU A 11 -0.59 10.83 -4.80
N ILE A 12 -0.16 9.85 -5.59
CA ILE A 12 1.25 9.63 -5.91
C ILE A 12 1.81 10.83 -6.71
N GLY A 13 1.05 11.31 -7.70
CA GLY A 13 1.42 12.52 -8.46
C GLY A 13 1.60 13.74 -7.55
N LEU A 14 0.65 13.98 -6.64
CA LEU A 14 0.72 15.07 -5.67
C LEU A 14 1.91 14.91 -4.73
N HIS A 15 2.14 13.71 -4.20
CA HIS A 15 3.31 13.44 -3.35
C HIS A 15 4.62 13.77 -4.07
N ARG A 16 4.74 13.45 -5.36
CA ARG A 16 5.92 13.80 -6.15
C ARG A 16 6.08 15.31 -6.32
N VAL A 17 4.99 16.03 -6.62
CA VAL A 17 5.02 17.50 -6.76
C VAL A 17 5.39 18.14 -5.42
N VAL A 18 4.66 17.82 -4.36
CA VAL A 18 4.90 18.36 -3.01
C VAL A 18 6.30 18.02 -2.52
N GLY A 19 6.77 16.79 -2.76
CA GLY A 19 8.13 16.37 -2.40
C GLY A 19 9.19 17.18 -3.14
N LEU A 20 9.05 17.34 -4.46
CA LEU A 20 10.02 18.09 -5.26
C LEU A 20 9.99 19.60 -4.92
N THR A 21 8.81 20.20 -4.77
CA THR A 21 8.70 21.62 -4.42
C THR A 21 9.22 21.90 -3.01
N SER A 22 8.91 21.05 -2.02
CA SER A 22 9.45 21.18 -0.66
C SER A 22 10.96 21.08 -0.65
N PHE A 23 11.52 20.18 -1.45
CA PHE A 23 12.96 20.00 -1.58
C PHE A 23 13.65 21.18 -2.26
N THR A 24 13.05 21.74 -3.31
CA THR A 24 13.53 22.98 -3.94
C THR A 24 13.48 24.15 -2.96
N LEU A 25 12.39 24.30 -2.20
CA LEU A 25 12.26 25.34 -1.18
C LEU A 25 13.27 25.17 -0.05
N MET A 26 13.58 23.94 0.36
CA MET A 26 14.63 23.65 1.34
C MET A 26 16.01 24.12 0.85
N PHE A 27 16.37 23.84 -0.40
CA PHE A 27 17.64 24.34 -0.96
C PHE A 27 17.65 25.86 -1.11
N ALA A 28 16.54 26.45 -1.55
CA ALA A 28 16.41 27.90 -1.61
C ALA A 28 16.55 28.53 -0.21
N HIS A 29 15.98 27.91 0.82
CA HIS A 29 16.12 28.33 2.21
C HIS A 29 17.58 28.29 2.67
N ILE A 30 18.29 27.17 2.44
CA ILE A 30 19.71 27.04 2.80
C ILE A 30 20.53 28.12 2.09
N ALA A 31 20.34 28.29 0.77
CA ALA A 31 21.07 29.28 -0.01
C ALA A 31 20.77 30.72 0.44
N ALA A 32 19.50 31.05 0.68
CA ALA A 32 19.08 32.38 1.11
C ALA A 32 19.60 32.73 2.51
N ILE A 33 19.54 31.78 3.45
CA ILE A 33 20.08 31.99 4.81
C ILE A 33 21.60 32.15 4.77
N THR A 34 22.32 31.24 4.10
CA THR A 34 23.78 31.35 3.98
C THR A 34 24.19 32.66 3.34
N PHE A 35 23.54 33.08 2.25
CA PHE A 35 23.83 34.33 1.56
C PHE A 35 23.50 35.56 2.42
N GLY A 36 22.39 35.53 3.15
CA GLY A 36 22.00 36.60 4.06
C GLY A 36 22.99 36.77 5.21
N TYR A 37 23.43 35.68 5.84
CA TYR A 37 24.45 35.71 6.90
C TYR A 37 25.83 36.13 6.37
N ALA A 38 26.14 35.82 5.11
CA ALA A 38 27.36 36.28 4.45
C ALA A 38 27.32 37.77 4.06
N GLY A 39 26.27 38.52 4.45
CA GLY A 39 26.10 39.93 4.11
C GLY A 39 25.90 40.17 2.60
N GLY A 40 25.51 39.14 1.85
CA GLY A 40 25.40 39.18 0.40
C GLY A 40 26.72 38.99 -0.35
N ASP A 41 27.81 38.65 0.31
CA ASP A 41 29.08 38.32 -0.34
C ASP A 41 29.13 36.85 -0.75
N VAL A 42 29.19 36.60 -2.07
CA VAL A 42 29.28 35.27 -2.66
C VAL A 42 30.59 34.57 -2.28
N LEU A 43 31.69 35.32 -2.11
CA LEU A 43 32.99 34.76 -1.75
C LEU A 43 33.00 34.27 -0.29
N ALA A 44 32.30 34.99 0.59
CA ALA A 44 32.16 34.62 2.01
C ALA A 44 31.11 33.52 2.25
N ALA A 45 30.22 33.24 1.30
CA ALA A 45 29.11 32.30 1.47
C ALA A 45 29.56 30.88 1.82
N SER A 46 30.70 30.41 1.30
CA SER A 46 31.21 29.06 1.58
C SER A 46 31.73 28.93 3.02
N ALA A 47 32.50 29.91 3.50
CA ALA A 47 32.97 29.99 4.87
C ALA A 47 31.80 30.13 5.85
N THR A 48 30.82 30.97 5.51
CA THR A 48 29.59 31.16 6.31
C THR A 48 28.79 29.86 6.39
N ALA A 49 28.63 29.11 5.29
CA ALA A 49 27.94 27.83 5.31
C ALA A 49 28.63 26.82 6.23
N TRP A 50 29.96 26.82 6.25
CA TRP A 50 30.74 25.96 7.13
C TRP A 50 30.55 26.33 8.60
N GLU A 51 30.69 27.61 8.94
CA GLU A 51 30.45 28.14 10.29
C GLU A 51 29.04 27.82 10.78
N LEU A 52 28.01 28.08 9.97
CA LEU A 52 26.62 27.73 10.29
C LEU A 52 26.46 26.22 10.51
N ALA A 53 27.17 25.38 9.77
CA ALA A 53 27.06 23.92 9.92
C ALA A 53 27.72 23.39 11.20
N THR A 54 28.84 23.99 11.63
CA THR A 54 29.65 23.47 12.74
C THR A 54 29.35 24.12 14.08
N ASP A 55 29.04 25.43 14.09
CA ASP A 55 29.07 26.22 15.31
C ASP A 55 27.67 26.50 15.86
N TYR A 56 26.63 26.35 15.02
CA TYR A 56 25.25 26.61 15.42
C TYR A 56 24.58 25.36 15.99
N PRO A 57 23.85 25.48 17.12
CA PRO A 57 23.16 24.35 17.75
C PRO A 57 22.22 23.59 16.80
N GLY A 58 22.34 22.26 16.76
CA GLY A 58 21.46 21.40 15.96
C GLY A 58 21.73 21.40 14.45
N MET A 59 22.64 22.24 13.94
CA MET A 59 22.93 22.32 12.51
C MET A 59 23.61 21.08 11.97
N LEU A 60 24.44 20.38 12.76
CA LEU A 60 24.99 19.08 12.36
C LEU A 60 23.88 18.05 12.10
N LEU A 61 22.83 18.02 12.94
CA LEU A 61 21.67 17.16 12.73
C LEU A 61 20.90 17.57 11.47
N ALA A 62 20.79 18.88 11.21
CA ALA A 62 20.18 19.40 10.00
C ALA A 62 20.95 19.01 8.73
N VAL A 63 22.29 19.04 8.76
CA VAL A 63 23.15 18.59 7.65
C VAL A 63 22.94 17.11 7.36
N VAL A 64 23.00 16.26 8.40
CA VAL A 64 22.76 14.81 8.25
C VAL A 64 21.34 14.55 7.75
N GLY A 65 20.34 15.22 8.31
CA GLY A 65 18.95 15.09 7.90
C GLY A 65 18.72 15.53 6.45
N THR A 66 19.34 16.64 6.03
CA THR A 66 19.34 17.14 4.65
C THR A 66 19.99 16.14 3.70
N ALA A 67 21.13 15.54 4.08
CA ALA A 67 21.79 14.51 3.29
C ALA A 67 20.91 13.26 3.11
N LEU A 68 20.20 12.83 4.17
CA LEU A 68 19.24 11.73 4.07
C LEU A 68 18.07 12.07 3.13
N LEU A 69 17.52 13.28 3.21
CA LEU A 69 16.44 13.72 2.32
C LEU A 69 16.92 13.82 0.86
N LEU A 70 18.13 14.35 0.63
CA LEU A 70 18.76 14.38 -0.69
C LEU A 70 18.95 12.96 -1.25
N MET A 71 19.40 12.02 -0.43
CA MET A 71 19.52 10.61 -0.82
C MET A 71 18.15 10.03 -1.22
N VAL A 72 17.09 10.31 -0.47
CA VAL A 72 15.73 9.87 -0.81
C VAL A 72 15.27 10.45 -2.14
N VAL A 73 15.51 11.74 -2.39
CA VAL A 73 15.13 12.40 -3.65
C VAL A 73 15.88 11.78 -4.82
N ILE A 74 17.22 11.70 -4.74
CA ILE A 74 18.08 11.12 -5.79
C ILE A 74 17.64 9.69 -6.11
N THR A 75 17.48 8.84 -5.09
CA THR A 75 17.11 7.43 -5.28
C THR A 75 15.67 7.24 -5.78
N SER A 76 14.82 8.27 -5.64
CA SER A 76 13.43 8.26 -6.12
C SER A 76 13.27 8.80 -7.55
N VAL A 77 14.32 9.36 -8.15
CA VAL A 77 14.32 9.79 -9.56
C VAL A 77 14.32 8.55 -10.46
N ARG A 78 13.46 8.54 -11.50
CA ARG A 78 13.21 7.38 -12.39
C ARG A 78 14.48 6.64 -12.83
N PRO A 79 15.47 7.29 -13.50
CA PRO A 79 16.69 6.60 -13.95
C PRO A 79 17.47 5.86 -12.85
N ILE A 80 17.46 6.36 -11.62
CA ILE A 80 18.17 5.74 -10.50
C ILE A 80 17.30 4.66 -9.87
N ARG A 81 16.03 4.99 -9.61
CA ARG A 81 15.03 4.06 -9.05
C ARG A 81 14.92 2.78 -9.87
N ASP A 82 14.90 2.88 -11.20
CA ASP A 82 14.71 1.74 -12.09
C ASP A 82 15.94 0.80 -12.09
N ARG A 83 17.08 1.24 -11.55
CA ARG A 83 18.28 0.42 -11.34
C ARG A 83 18.35 -0.21 -9.94
N LEU A 84 17.51 0.22 -9.01
CA LEU A 84 17.51 -0.28 -7.63
C LEU A 84 16.51 -1.44 -7.49
N ARG A 85 16.88 -2.41 -6.63
CA ARG A 85 15.90 -3.39 -6.15
C ARG A 85 14.82 -2.65 -5.37
N TYR A 86 13.57 -3.09 -5.54
CA TYR A 86 12.42 -2.48 -4.87
C TYR A 86 12.61 -2.41 -3.35
N GLU A 87 13.17 -3.46 -2.74
CA GLU A 87 13.42 -3.52 -1.31
C GLU A 87 14.42 -2.46 -0.85
N SER A 88 15.50 -2.28 -1.61
CA SER A 88 16.52 -1.27 -1.32
C SER A 88 15.94 0.13 -1.46
N TRP A 89 15.24 0.42 -2.57
CA TRP A 89 14.58 1.70 -2.77
C TRP A 89 13.58 2.01 -1.66
N HIS A 90 12.74 1.04 -1.28
CA HIS A 90 11.74 1.25 -0.23
C HIS A 90 12.39 1.50 1.14
N LEU A 91 13.47 0.78 1.47
CA LEU A 91 14.22 1.01 2.71
C LEU A 91 14.87 2.40 2.72
N LEU A 92 15.54 2.78 1.63
CA LEU A 92 16.15 4.10 1.45
C LEU A 92 15.09 5.20 1.59
N HIS A 93 13.93 5.02 0.97
CA HIS A 93 12.81 5.95 1.09
C HIS A 93 12.30 6.09 2.54
N LEU A 94 12.34 5.02 3.34
CA LEU A 94 11.97 5.06 4.76
C LEU A 94 12.92 5.92 5.61
N TYR A 95 14.20 6.06 5.22
CA TYR A 95 15.12 7.00 5.87
C TYR A 95 14.65 8.45 5.74
N GLY A 96 13.72 8.77 4.85
CA GLY A 96 13.08 10.09 4.80
C GLY A 96 12.43 10.49 6.13
N TYR A 97 11.84 9.54 6.86
CA TYR A 97 11.28 9.83 8.20
C TYR A 97 12.37 10.18 9.21
N LEU A 98 13.51 9.48 9.16
CA LEU A 98 14.65 9.79 9.99
C LEU A 98 15.23 11.17 9.61
N GLY A 99 15.35 11.45 8.32
CA GLY A 99 15.80 12.75 7.81
C GLY A 99 14.94 13.89 8.34
N VAL A 100 13.61 13.80 8.19
CA VAL A 100 12.68 14.80 8.77
C VAL A 100 12.87 14.94 10.28
N GLY A 101 12.98 13.82 11.01
CA GLY A 101 13.19 13.85 12.45
C GLY A 101 14.50 14.54 12.88
N LEU A 102 15.59 14.31 12.16
CA LEU A 102 16.90 14.94 12.41
C LEU A 102 16.94 16.42 12.04
N VAL A 103 16.10 16.85 11.09
CA VAL A 103 15.98 18.26 10.73
C VAL A 103 15.17 19.03 11.80
N LEU A 104 14.23 18.44 12.53
CA LEU A 104 13.42 19.21 13.50
C LEU A 104 14.21 19.95 14.60
N PRO A 105 15.27 19.39 15.22
CA PRO A 105 16.01 20.06 16.29
C PRO A 105 16.60 21.43 15.94
N HIS A 106 17.15 21.64 14.74
CA HIS A 106 17.70 22.96 14.38
C HIS A 106 16.59 24.02 14.33
N GLN A 107 15.38 23.66 13.92
CA GLN A 107 14.24 24.60 13.94
C GLN A 107 13.90 25.06 15.37
N LEU A 108 14.06 24.17 16.35
CA LEU A 108 13.79 24.47 17.77
C LEU A 108 14.87 25.32 18.43
N TRP A 109 16.14 25.13 18.05
CA TRP A 109 17.27 25.75 18.73
C TRP A 109 17.83 26.98 18.02
N THR A 110 17.75 27.06 16.70
CA THR A 110 18.25 28.19 15.90
C THR A 110 17.15 28.99 15.21
N GLY A 111 15.90 28.52 15.27
CA GLY A 111 14.77 29.21 14.67
C GLY A 111 14.28 30.39 15.51
N GLN A 112 14.76 31.59 15.17
CA GLN A 112 14.38 32.87 15.79
C GLN A 112 12.84 33.08 15.84
N GLU A 113 12.12 32.65 14.80
CA GLU A 113 10.67 32.77 14.68
C GLU A 113 9.87 31.89 15.66
N PHE A 114 10.49 30.87 16.28
CA PHE A 114 9.80 29.99 17.25
C PHE A 114 9.92 30.49 18.69
N LEU A 115 10.93 31.32 18.98
CA LEU A 115 11.25 31.78 20.33
C LEU A 115 10.68 33.18 20.61
N GLY A 116 10.36 33.96 19.58
CA GLY A 116 9.88 35.34 19.72
C GLY A 116 8.44 35.49 20.22
N SER A 117 7.59 34.46 20.11
CA SER A 117 6.18 34.52 20.53
C SER A 117 5.62 33.16 20.92
N THR A 118 5.05 33.06 22.13
CA THR A 118 4.37 31.84 22.63
C THR A 118 3.26 31.38 21.70
N ALA A 119 2.53 32.30 21.06
CA ALA A 119 1.47 31.95 20.12
C ALA A 119 2.03 31.27 18.86
N ALA A 120 3.14 31.77 18.32
CA ALA A 120 3.83 31.16 17.19
C ALA A 120 4.39 29.79 17.56
N THR A 121 4.98 29.65 18.75
CA THR A 121 5.45 28.36 19.28
C THR A 121 4.31 27.35 19.31
N LEU A 122 3.19 27.67 19.95
CA LEU A 122 2.04 26.76 20.07
C LEU A 122 1.46 26.36 18.72
N TYR A 123 1.35 27.33 17.79
CA TYR A 123 0.85 27.08 16.44
C TYR A 123 1.69 26.00 15.71
N TRP A 124 3.01 26.18 15.67
CA TRP A 124 3.90 25.26 14.96
C TRP A 124 4.01 23.89 15.63
N TRP A 125 4.10 23.85 16.97
CA TRP A 125 4.10 22.58 17.71
C TRP A 125 2.82 21.79 17.48
N THR A 126 1.67 22.46 17.49
CA THR A 126 0.38 21.82 17.20
C THR A 126 0.38 21.22 15.79
N LEU A 127 0.86 21.97 14.79
CA LEU A 127 0.93 21.50 13.40
C LEU A 127 1.83 20.27 13.27
N TRP A 128 3.04 20.29 13.87
CA TRP A 128 3.95 19.14 13.83
C TRP A 128 3.38 17.91 14.53
N ILE A 129 2.80 18.09 15.72
CA ILE A 129 2.18 16.99 16.47
C ILE A 129 1.02 16.39 15.67
N LEU A 130 0.18 17.21 15.06
CA LEU A 130 -0.92 16.74 14.23
C LEU A 130 -0.43 15.95 13.02
N VAL A 131 0.60 16.44 12.33
CA VAL A 131 1.20 15.72 11.18
C VAL A 131 1.84 14.41 11.63
N ALA A 132 2.62 14.41 12.71
CA ALA A 132 3.25 13.21 13.24
C ALA A 132 2.20 12.18 13.70
N ALA A 133 1.19 12.62 14.44
CA ALA A 133 0.07 11.79 14.87
C ALA A 133 -0.68 11.20 13.66
N ALA A 134 -0.93 12.01 12.63
CA ALA A 134 -1.55 11.53 11.41
C ALA A 134 -0.70 10.43 10.75
N VAL A 135 0.60 10.68 10.54
CA VAL A 135 1.51 9.67 9.97
C VAL A 135 1.45 8.38 10.79
N LEU A 136 1.56 8.43 12.12
CA LEU A 136 1.52 7.25 12.98
C LEU A 136 0.17 6.51 12.92
N VAL A 137 -0.93 7.23 13.00
CA VAL A 137 -2.28 6.66 12.97
C VAL A 137 -2.53 5.95 11.64
N TRP A 138 -2.24 6.59 10.50
CA TRP A 138 -2.54 6.01 9.20
C TRP A 138 -1.49 5.01 8.71
N ARG A 139 -0.23 5.14 9.11
CA ARG A 139 0.86 4.24 8.68
C ARG A 139 0.99 3.00 9.56
N ILE A 140 0.69 3.12 10.86
CA ILE A 140 0.92 2.05 11.84
C ILE A 140 -0.39 1.65 12.53
N GLY A 141 -1.09 2.62 13.14
CA GLY A 141 -2.26 2.34 13.97
C GLY A 141 -3.38 1.64 13.23
N LEU A 142 -3.81 2.20 12.09
CA LEU A 142 -4.94 1.70 11.30
C LEU A 142 -4.66 0.31 10.68
N PRO A 143 -3.50 0.05 10.03
CA PRO A 143 -3.18 -1.29 9.52
C PRO A 143 -3.09 -2.35 10.63
N LEU A 144 -2.49 -2.02 11.78
CA LEU A 144 -2.38 -2.94 12.91
C LEU A 144 -3.74 -3.22 13.54
N TRP A 145 -4.54 -2.18 13.82
CA TRP A 145 -5.87 -2.34 14.38
C TRP A 145 -6.77 -3.19 13.49
N ARG A 146 -6.78 -2.95 12.17
CA ARG A 146 -7.53 -3.77 11.21
C ARG A 146 -7.04 -5.22 11.21
N SER A 147 -5.73 -5.42 11.19
CA SER A 147 -5.13 -6.77 11.18
C SER A 147 -5.46 -7.55 12.46
N VAL A 148 -5.42 -6.92 13.64
CA VAL A 148 -5.75 -7.54 14.93
C VAL A 148 -7.25 -7.80 15.07
N ARG A 149 -8.09 -6.83 14.69
CA ARG A 149 -9.55 -6.93 14.74
C ARG A 149 -10.05 -8.11 13.91
N HIS A 150 -9.57 -8.22 12.68
CA HIS A 150 -10.02 -9.26 11.75
C HIS A 150 -9.24 -10.58 11.86
N ALA A 151 -8.05 -10.58 12.47
CA ALA A 151 -7.24 -11.78 12.74
C ALA A 151 -7.20 -12.75 11.54
N LEU A 152 -6.84 -12.22 10.37
CA LEU A 152 -6.90 -12.93 9.11
C LEU A 152 -5.94 -14.13 9.10
N ARG A 153 -6.40 -15.24 8.52
CA ARG A 153 -5.63 -16.48 8.37
C ARG A 153 -5.84 -17.11 7.00
N VAL A 154 -4.81 -17.79 6.51
CA VAL A 154 -4.93 -18.63 5.31
C VAL A 154 -5.86 -19.79 5.64
N ALA A 155 -6.95 -19.93 4.90
CA ALA A 155 -7.88 -21.06 5.03
C ALA A 155 -7.49 -22.21 4.10
N ALA A 156 -7.14 -21.90 2.85
CA ALA A 156 -6.70 -22.87 1.86
C ALA A 156 -5.89 -22.19 0.75
N VAL A 157 -5.04 -22.97 0.08
CA VAL A 157 -4.30 -22.57 -1.12
C VAL A 157 -4.63 -23.59 -2.20
N VAL A 158 -5.25 -23.14 -3.29
CA VAL A 158 -5.75 -24.00 -4.37
C VAL A 158 -5.09 -23.60 -5.69
N PRO A 159 -4.39 -24.52 -6.38
CA PRO A 159 -3.95 -24.30 -7.76
C PRO A 159 -5.17 -24.22 -8.70
N GLU A 160 -5.26 -23.15 -9.49
CA GLU A 160 -6.35 -22.95 -10.46
C GLU A 160 -5.90 -23.22 -11.90
N ALA A 161 -4.65 -22.84 -12.22
CA ALA A 161 -4.05 -23.03 -13.53
C ALA A 161 -2.51 -23.01 -13.41
N ASP A 162 -1.80 -23.28 -14.50
CA ASP A 162 -0.34 -23.23 -14.53
C ASP A 162 0.19 -21.86 -14.09
N GLY A 163 0.81 -21.86 -12.91
CA GLY A 163 1.34 -20.66 -12.29
C GLY A 163 0.32 -19.74 -11.65
N VAL A 164 -0.95 -20.15 -11.48
CA VAL A 164 -1.99 -19.35 -10.80
C VAL A 164 -2.52 -20.08 -9.56
N LEU A 165 -2.47 -19.40 -8.41
CA LEU A 165 -2.93 -19.90 -7.11
C LEU A 165 -4.06 -19.02 -6.59
N SER A 166 -5.15 -19.64 -6.16
CA SER A 166 -6.18 -19.01 -5.34
C SER A 166 -5.87 -19.24 -3.86
N VAL A 167 -5.66 -18.15 -3.11
CA VAL A 167 -5.54 -18.21 -1.65
C VAL A 167 -6.87 -17.77 -1.04
N TYR A 168 -7.48 -18.67 -0.29
CA TYR A 168 -8.68 -18.41 0.50
C TYR A 168 -8.26 -17.94 1.89
N ILE A 169 -8.86 -16.84 2.34
CA ILE A 169 -8.54 -16.19 3.61
C ILE A 169 -9.80 -16.18 4.46
N SER A 170 -9.69 -16.62 5.71
CA SER A 170 -10.74 -16.53 6.73
C SER A 170 -10.34 -15.55 7.83
N GLY A 171 -11.29 -15.13 8.65
CA GLY A 171 -11.05 -14.20 9.75
C GLY A 171 -12.32 -13.90 10.53
N ARG A 172 -12.22 -12.95 11.46
CA ARG A 172 -13.33 -12.43 12.26
C ARG A 172 -13.96 -11.21 11.58
N HIS A 173 -15.29 -11.10 11.68
CA HIS A 173 -16.07 -9.94 11.22
C HIS A 173 -15.71 -9.49 9.80
N LEU A 174 -15.54 -10.44 8.87
CA LEU A 174 -15.20 -10.14 7.47
C LEU A 174 -16.30 -9.34 6.77
N ASP A 175 -17.55 -9.48 7.24
CA ASP A 175 -18.71 -8.68 6.86
C ASP A 175 -18.51 -7.18 7.14
N ARG A 176 -17.76 -6.83 8.20
CA ARG A 176 -17.48 -5.43 8.58
C ARG A 176 -16.25 -4.85 7.89
N LEU A 177 -15.56 -5.65 7.08
CA LEU A 177 -14.35 -5.21 6.39
C LEU A 177 -14.77 -4.51 5.09
N PRO A 178 -14.55 -3.18 4.94
CA PRO A 178 -15.12 -2.38 3.85
C PRO A 178 -14.33 -2.56 2.54
N ILE A 179 -14.25 -3.78 2.03
CA ILE A 179 -13.49 -4.17 0.84
C ILE A 179 -14.44 -4.60 -0.27
N VAL A 180 -14.13 -4.17 -1.50
CA VAL A 180 -14.86 -4.52 -2.73
C VAL A 180 -13.94 -5.29 -3.67
N ALA A 181 -14.50 -6.20 -4.47
CA ALA A 181 -13.76 -6.88 -5.53
C ALA A 181 -13.15 -5.86 -6.51
N GLY A 182 -11.92 -6.13 -6.97
CA GLY A 182 -11.14 -5.21 -7.80
C GLY A 182 -10.28 -4.22 -7.02
N GLN A 183 -10.46 -4.08 -5.70
CA GLN A 183 -9.48 -3.39 -4.85
C GLN A 183 -8.25 -4.27 -4.60
N PHE A 184 -7.14 -3.65 -4.22
CA PHE A 184 -5.94 -4.37 -3.82
C PHE A 184 -5.52 -4.04 -2.39
N CYS A 185 -4.84 -4.99 -1.76
CA CYS A 185 -4.26 -4.83 -0.44
C CYS A 185 -2.80 -5.28 -0.47
N ASN A 186 -2.02 -4.76 0.46
CA ASN A 186 -0.67 -5.19 0.74
C ASN A 186 -0.71 -6.29 1.81
N TRP A 187 -0.42 -7.53 1.40
CA TRP A 187 -0.53 -8.71 2.25
C TRP A 187 0.83 -9.15 2.79
N ARG A 188 0.91 -9.41 4.09
CA ARG A 188 2.09 -9.94 4.78
C ARG A 188 1.71 -11.24 5.46
N PHE A 189 2.32 -12.34 5.04
CA PHE A 189 2.06 -13.69 5.58
C PHE A 189 3.12 -14.02 6.62
N LEU A 190 2.72 -14.19 7.88
CA LEU A 190 3.62 -14.32 9.03
C LEU A 190 4.22 -15.73 9.11
N GLY A 191 5.38 -15.86 9.77
CA GLY A 191 5.99 -17.18 10.02
C GLY A 191 6.74 -17.78 8.83
N ARG A 192 6.97 -17.01 7.75
CA ARG A 192 7.81 -17.41 6.62
C ARG A 192 9.05 -16.53 6.49
N HIS A 193 10.11 -17.05 5.88
CA HIS A 193 11.26 -16.22 5.52
C HIS A 193 10.81 -15.08 4.58
N GLY A 194 11.13 -13.82 4.91
CA GLY A 194 10.66 -12.63 4.17
C GLY A 194 9.21 -12.21 4.46
N TRP A 195 8.63 -12.61 5.59
CA TRP A 195 7.26 -12.23 6.00
C TRP A 195 7.02 -10.72 6.13
N SER A 196 8.07 -9.93 6.41
CA SER A 196 8.01 -8.47 6.51
C SER A 196 7.65 -7.80 5.18
N ARG A 197 7.87 -8.50 4.05
CA ARG A 197 7.58 -7.99 2.70
C ARG A 197 6.08 -7.96 2.45
N ALA A 198 5.57 -6.77 2.17
CA ALA A 198 4.22 -6.57 1.66
C ALA A 198 4.11 -7.10 0.22
N ASN A 199 3.04 -7.83 -0.06
CA ASN A 199 2.75 -8.37 -1.39
C ASN A 199 1.45 -7.71 -1.89
N PRO A 200 1.52 -6.84 -2.91
CA PRO A 200 0.33 -6.17 -3.43
C PRO A 200 -0.47 -7.18 -4.25
N TYR A 201 -1.61 -7.65 -3.71
CA TYR A 201 -2.51 -8.56 -4.43
C TYR A 201 -3.93 -8.00 -4.43
N SER A 202 -4.56 -8.08 -5.60
CA SER A 202 -5.95 -7.70 -5.80
C SER A 202 -6.91 -8.77 -5.27
N LEU A 203 -8.07 -8.33 -4.79
CA LEU A 203 -9.15 -9.24 -4.42
C LEU A 203 -9.90 -9.71 -5.66
N SER A 204 -9.84 -11.02 -5.89
CA SER A 204 -10.57 -11.72 -6.94
C SER A 204 -12.03 -11.96 -6.59
N ALA A 205 -12.37 -11.96 -5.31
CA ALA A 205 -13.75 -12.03 -4.82
C ALA A 205 -13.91 -11.23 -3.51
N ALA A 206 -14.97 -10.43 -3.44
CA ALA A 206 -15.41 -9.75 -2.22
C ALA A 206 -15.87 -10.80 -1.17
N PRO A 207 -15.89 -10.45 0.14
CA PRO A 207 -16.22 -11.41 1.19
C PRO A 207 -17.60 -12.05 0.95
N HIS A 208 -17.63 -13.36 0.71
CA HIS A 208 -18.87 -14.15 0.63
C HIS A 208 -19.23 -14.66 2.04
N GLY A 209 -19.35 -13.73 2.98
CA GLY A 209 -19.70 -13.96 4.40
C GLY A 209 -18.66 -14.70 5.26
N ARG A 210 -17.86 -15.62 4.69
CA ARG A 210 -16.93 -16.48 5.44
C ARG A 210 -15.49 -16.46 4.94
N HIS A 211 -15.28 -16.12 3.66
CA HIS A 211 -13.95 -16.14 3.06
C HIS A 211 -13.72 -14.98 2.08
N LEU A 212 -12.47 -14.54 1.97
CA LEU A 212 -11.93 -13.68 0.92
C LEU A 212 -11.08 -14.54 -0.03
N ARG A 213 -11.00 -14.17 -1.31
CA ARG A 213 -10.13 -14.85 -2.28
C ARG A 213 -9.20 -13.85 -2.96
N ILE A 214 -7.91 -14.17 -2.96
CA ILE A 214 -6.90 -13.51 -3.78
C ILE A 214 -6.35 -14.52 -4.79
N SER A 215 -6.11 -14.08 -6.02
CA SER A 215 -5.48 -14.89 -7.06
C SER A 215 -4.09 -14.36 -7.34
N ILE A 216 -3.10 -15.23 -7.25
CA ILE A 216 -1.69 -14.89 -7.35
C ILE A 216 -1.10 -15.64 -8.54
N LYS A 217 -0.54 -14.89 -9.50
CA LYS A 217 0.25 -15.46 -10.59
C LYS A 217 1.72 -15.48 -10.19
N SER A 218 2.37 -16.62 -10.33
CA SER A 218 3.81 -16.81 -10.06
C SER A 218 4.64 -16.08 -11.12
N LEU A 219 4.92 -14.79 -10.89
CA LEU A 219 5.67 -13.90 -11.79
C LEU A 219 7.09 -13.55 -11.26
N GLY A 220 7.45 -14.05 -10.08
CA GLY A 220 8.76 -13.87 -9.44
C GLY A 220 8.87 -14.58 -8.10
N ASP A 221 10.05 -14.52 -7.47
CA ASP A 221 10.42 -15.34 -6.31
C ASP A 221 9.41 -15.27 -5.14
N ASN A 222 8.94 -14.07 -4.78
CA ASN A 222 7.97 -13.91 -3.70
C ASN A 222 6.60 -14.55 -4.02
N SER A 223 6.15 -14.44 -5.28
CA SER A 223 4.88 -15.04 -5.72
C SER A 223 4.98 -16.56 -5.86
N ALA A 224 6.12 -17.10 -6.29
CA ALA A 224 6.36 -18.55 -6.37
C ALA A 224 6.30 -19.21 -4.99
N ARG A 225 6.78 -18.51 -3.95
CA ARG A 225 6.76 -18.96 -2.55
C ARG A 225 5.35 -18.94 -1.92
N THR A 226 4.35 -18.42 -2.62
CA THR A 226 2.94 -18.55 -2.21
C THR A 226 2.51 -20.02 -2.18
N ARG A 227 3.12 -20.88 -3.00
CA ARG A 227 2.86 -22.34 -3.00
C ARG A 227 3.17 -23.00 -1.66
N THR A 228 4.09 -22.44 -0.88
CA THR A 228 4.49 -23.03 0.42
C THR A 228 3.68 -22.48 1.59
N LEU A 229 2.63 -21.69 1.34
CA LEU A 229 1.75 -21.19 2.39
C LEU A 229 0.91 -22.34 2.97
N GLN A 230 1.00 -22.51 4.28
CA GLN A 230 0.21 -23.50 4.99
C GLN A 230 -1.11 -22.88 5.49
N PRO A 231 -2.22 -23.63 5.47
CA PRO A 231 -3.43 -23.25 6.21
C PRO A 231 -3.12 -22.90 7.67
N GLY A 232 -3.81 -21.89 8.21
CA GLY A 232 -3.61 -21.37 9.56
C GLY A 232 -2.59 -20.22 9.68
N THR A 233 -1.78 -19.99 8.64
CA THR A 233 -0.80 -18.88 8.57
C THR A 233 -1.49 -17.53 8.85
N ARG A 234 -0.98 -16.76 9.81
CA ARG A 234 -1.52 -15.43 10.16
C ARG A 234 -1.17 -14.41 9.09
N ILE A 235 -2.08 -13.47 8.84
CA ILE A 235 -1.93 -12.46 7.80
C ILE A 235 -2.08 -11.08 8.42
N LEU A 236 -1.09 -10.21 8.20
CA LEU A 236 -1.22 -8.76 8.36
C LEU A 236 -1.53 -8.15 7.00
N PHE A 237 -2.38 -7.14 6.96
CA PHE A 237 -2.74 -6.49 5.72
C PHE A 237 -2.85 -4.98 5.87
N GLU A 238 -2.64 -4.28 4.77
CA GLU A 238 -2.70 -2.83 4.65
C GLU A 238 -3.50 -2.48 3.39
N GLY A 239 -4.46 -1.55 3.50
CA GLY A 239 -5.49 -1.27 2.49
C GLY A 239 -6.91 -1.26 3.08
N PRO A 240 -7.97 -1.31 2.25
CA PRO A 240 -7.95 -1.50 0.80
C PRO A 240 -7.61 -0.25 0.00
N TYR A 241 -6.90 -0.45 -1.11
CA TYR A 241 -6.51 0.56 -2.07
C TYR A 241 -7.23 0.37 -3.41
N GLY A 242 -7.30 1.46 -4.19
CA GLY A 242 -8.00 1.51 -5.47
C GLY A 242 -9.52 1.67 -5.35
N CYS A 243 -10.14 2.11 -6.45
CA CYS A 243 -11.59 2.15 -6.61
C CYS A 243 -12.09 0.76 -7.03
N GLY A 244 -12.99 0.16 -6.23
CA GLY A 244 -13.70 -1.04 -6.68
C GLY A 244 -14.45 -0.75 -7.99
N ASN A 245 -14.62 -1.75 -8.84
CA ASN A 245 -15.16 -1.67 -10.21
C ASN A 245 -16.62 -1.13 -10.35
N ARG A 246 -17.14 -0.32 -9.41
CA ARG A 246 -18.51 0.18 -9.46
C ARG A 246 -18.75 1.28 -10.52
N GLU A 247 -17.72 1.95 -11.04
CA GLU A 247 -17.90 3.14 -11.89
C GLU A 247 -17.17 3.11 -13.25
N ARG A 248 -16.70 1.95 -13.70
CA ARG A 248 -16.04 1.84 -15.01
C ARG A 248 -16.57 0.71 -15.88
N VAL A 249 -17.88 0.58 -15.93
CA VAL A 249 -18.53 0.06 -17.15
C VAL A 249 -18.85 1.28 -18.00
N ARG A 250 -17.87 1.75 -18.78
CA ARG A 250 -18.23 2.47 -20.01
C ARG A 250 -18.86 1.40 -20.89
N PRO A 251 -20.12 1.54 -21.34
CA PRO A 251 -20.62 0.68 -22.39
C PRO A 251 -19.78 1.01 -23.62
N SER A 252 -18.82 0.15 -23.96
CA SER A 252 -18.38 0.09 -25.34
C SER A 252 -19.60 -0.35 -26.13
N LEU A 253 -20.30 0.62 -26.72
CA LEU A 253 -21.14 0.43 -27.89
C LEU A 253 -20.27 -0.29 -28.92
N ASN A 254 -20.35 -1.63 -28.91
CA ASN A 254 -19.96 -2.60 -29.92
C ASN A 254 -20.17 -4.00 -29.31
N ALA A 255 -21.43 -4.31 -29.05
CA ALA A 255 -21.92 -5.67 -28.86
C ALA A 255 -23.38 -5.71 -29.31
N ALA A 256 -23.59 -5.43 -30.60
CA ALA A 256 -24.74 -5.99 -31.28
C ALA A 256 -24.48 -7.51 -31.44
N GLU A 257 -25.54 -8.28 -31.21
CA GLU A 257 -25.66 -9.71 -31.52
C GLU A 257 -24.87 -10.70 -30.66
N SER A 258 -25.52 -11.21 -29.60
CA SER A 258 -26.03 -12.59 -29.62
C SER A 258 -26.60 -13.03 -28.26
N GLY A 259 -27.83 -13.53 -28.30
CA GLY A 259 -28.23 -14.73 -27.54
C GLY A 259 -28.41 -14.61 -26.03
N THR A 260 -29.67 -14.46 -25.64
CA THR A 260 -30.20 -14.65 -24.29
C THR A 260 -29.85 -16.03 -23.69
N LYS A 261 -29.36 -16.06 -22.44
CA LYS A 261 -29.71 -17.13 -21.47
C LYS A 261 -29.41 -16.71 -20.04
N GLY A 262 -30.47 -16.41 -19.29
CA GLY A 262 -30.40 -16.05 -17.87
C GLY A 262 -29.86 -17.19 -17.02
N TRP A 263 -28.86 -16.88 -16.19
CA TRP A 263 -28.31 -17.79 -15.19
C TRP A 263 -29.01 -17.57 -13.83
N LYS A 264 -29.63 -18.62 -13.29
CA LYS A 264 -30.16 -18.67 -11.91
C LYS A 264 -29.18 -19.44 -11.01
N PRO A 265 -28.90 -18.96 -9.79
CA PRO A 265 -28.00 -19.64 -8.85
C PRO A 265 -28.62 -20.92 -8.25
N PRO A 266 -27.83 -21.98 -7.97
CA PRO A 266 -28.33 -23.23 -7.43
C PRO A 266 -28.35 -23.18 -5.89
N TRP A 267 -29.52 -22.91 -5.31
CA TRP A 267 -29.85 -23.42 -3.98
C TRP A 267 -31.28 -23.96 -4.01
N PRO A 268 -31.55 -25.19 -3.53
CA PRO A 268 -32.89 -25.71 -3.53
C PRO A 268 -33.75 -24.98 -2.48
N ARG A 269 -34.73 -24.21 -2.95
CA ARG A 269 -35.92 -23.87 -2.15
C ARG A 269 -36.76 -25.14 -2.01
N ARG A 270 -37.01 -25.57 -0.77
CA ARG A 270 -38.00 -26.61 -0.46
C ARG A 270 -39.41 -26.04 -0.66
N PRO A 271 -40.33 -26.79 -1.29
CA PRO A 271 -41.74 -26.77 -0.91
C PRO A 271 -42.00 -28.03 -0.07
N GLY A 272 -42.59 -27.84 1.11
CA GLY A 272 -43.15 -28.94 1.87
C GLY A 272 -44.48 -29.37 1.26
N THR A 273 -44.68 -30.68 1.17
CA THR A 273 -45.92 -31.40 1.51
C THR A 273 -45.62 -32.90 1.53
N ALA A 274 -46.24 -33.58 2.48
CA ALA A 274 -45.97 -34.94 2.92
C ALA A 274 -46.32 -36.03 1.90
N GLN A 275 -45.57 -37.14 1.90
CA GLN A 275 -46.04 -38.51 2.19
C GLN A 275 -44.87 -39.52 2.15
N ARG A 276 -45.04 -40.60 2.92
CA ARG A 276 -44.03 -41.58 3.37
C ARG A 276 -44.07 -42.86 2.47
N PRO A 277 -43.37 -43.98 2.76
CA PRO A 277 -42.15 -44.40 2.06
C PRO A 277 -42.21 -45.81 1.43
N THR A 278 -41.29 -46.17 0.52
CA THR A 278 -40.87 -47.57 0.34
C THR A 278 -39.40 -47.74 -0.10
N ARG A 279 -38.66 -48.43 0.78
CA ARG A 279 -37.72 -49.56 0.56
C ARG A 279 -36.58 -49.52 -0.50
N ARG A 280 -35.38 -49.66 0.08
CA ARG A 280 -34.29 -50.67 -0.15
C ARG A 280 -33.16 -50.43 -1.16
N ALA A 281 -31.97 -50.74 -0.64
CA ALA A 281 -30.78 -51.37 -1.26
C ALA A 281 -29.74 -50.50 -2.01
N GLY A 282 -28.68 -50.15 -1.26
CA GLY A 282 -27.30 -50.61 -1.49
C GLY A 282 -26.59 -50.31 -2.81
N ARG A 283 -25.57 -49.42 -2.77
CA ARG A 283 -24.18 -49.68 -3.21
C ARG A 283 -23.29 -48.43 -3.12
N SER A 284 -22.11 -48.60 -2.51
CA SER A 284 -20.79 -48.02 -2.83
C SER A 284 -20.75 -46.75 -3.72
N GLY A 285 -20.40 -45.60 -3.14
CA GLY A 285 -20.13 -44.35 -3.85
C GLY A 285 -18.71 -43.83 -3.63
N ARG A 286 -17.90 -43.85 -4.69
CA ARG A 286 -16.60 -43.15 -4.82
C ARG A 286 -16.83 -41.63 -4.88
N ILE A 287 -15.84 -40.87 -4.42
CA ILE A 287 -15.77 -39.39 -4.49
C ILE A 287 -15.71 -38.94 -5.97
N PRO A 288 -16.59 -38.03 -6.44
CA PRO A 288 -16.52 -37.53 -7.80
C PRO A 288 -15.53 -36.36 -7.95
N THR A 289 -14.62 -36.54 -8.88
CA THR A 289 -13.70 -35.55 -9.47
C THR A 289 -14.48 -34.39 -10.11
N LEU A 290 -14.17 -33.14 -9.75
CA LEU A 290 -14.76 -31.94 -10.35
C LEU A 290 -13.93 -31.47 -11.56
N LEU A 291 -14.61 -31.23 -12.68
CA LEU A 291 -14.07 -30.74 -13.96
C LEU A 291 -13.80 -29.22 -13.92
N PRO A 292 -12.80 -28.71 -14.68
CA PRO A 292 -12.42 -27.29 -14.69
C PRO A 292 -13.39 -26.42 -15.53
N VAL A 293 -13.63 -25.19 -15.06
CA VAL A 293 -14.41 -24.13 -15.73
C VAL A 293 -13.52 -23.36 -16.71
N PRO A 294 -14.03 -22.86 -17.86
CA PRO A 294 -13.19 -22.29 -18.92
C PRO A 294 -12.62 -20.92 -18.53
N ILE A 295 -11.31 -20.76 -18.70
CA ILE A 295 -10.58 -19.50 -18.53
C ILE A 295 -10.74 -18.67 -19.81
N LEU A 296 -11.36 -17.50 -19.70
CA LEU A 296 -11.30 -16.46 -20.72
C LEU A 296 -9.84 -15.99 -20.89
N ARG A 297 -9.19 -16.50 -21.93
CA ARG A 297 -7.95 -15.96 -22.50
C ARG A 297 -8.27 -14.58 -23.08
N ASN A 298 -7.64 -13.54 -22.53
CA ASN A 298 -7.00 -12.43 -23.24
C ASN A 298 -6.83 -11.24 -22.29
N TRP A 299 -5.63 -11.09 -21.73
CA TRP A 299 -5.15 -9.80 -21.23
C TRP A 299 -3.70 -9.61 -21.65
N PRO A 300 -3.38 -8.61 -22.50
CA PRO A 300 -2.02 -8.43 -23.02
C PRO A 300 -1.04 -8.05 -21.90
N THR A 301 0.08 -8.78 -21.89
CA THR A 301 1.09 -8.90 -20.83
C THR A 301 2.13 -7.78 -20.78
N SER A 302 1.89 -6.61 -21.36
CA SER A 302 2.92 -5.55 -21.44
C SER A 302 2.68 -4.29 -20.61
N ILE A 303 1.58 -4.17 -19.84
CA ILE A 303 1.23 -2.90 -19.14
C ILE A 303 1.21 -3.02 -17.60
N ALA A 304 1.41 -4.21 -17.03
CA ALA A 304 1.32 -4.42 -15.57
C ALA A 304 2.59 -4.05 -14.76
N ARG A 305 3.69 -3.64 -15.41
CA ARG A 305 4.97 -3.36 -14.74
C ARG A 305 5.28 -1.87 -14.53
N GLN A 306 4.38 -0.96 -14.93
CA GLN A 306 4.68 0.48 -15.03
C GLN A 306 3.63 1.43 -14.42
N ARG A 307 2.61 0.94 -13.68
CA ARG A 307 1.52 1.80 -13.18
C ARG A 307 1.16 1.68 -11.70
N LEU A 308 2.05 1.13 -10.88
CA LEU A 308 1.93 1.26 -9.43
C LEU A 308 3.30 1.64 -8.88
N LEU A 309 3.37 2.85 -8.31
CA LEU A 309 4.51 3.58 -7.71
C LEU A 309 5.20 4.61 -8.61
#